data_AF-A0AA95H705-F1
#
_entry.id   AF-A0AA95H705-F1
#
_cell.length_a   1.000
_cell.length_b   1.000
_cell.length_c   1.000
_cell.angle_alpha   90.00
_cell.angle_beta   90.00
_cell.angle_gamma   90.00
#
_symmetry.space_group_name_H-M   'P 1'
#
loop_
_entity.id
_entity.type
_entity.pdbx_description
1 polymer ?
#
loop_
_entity_poly.entity_id
_entity_poly.type
_entity_poly.pdbx_seq_one_letter_code
_entity_poly.pdbx_strand_id
1 'polypeptide(L)'
;MSQYPASTQALLDKATQISGHGFDIVYDLNLPVSSSVRLAGKEGRERHEIVLRLPSDENNYLIAWQAAFVLQQFQTPDAEATHLQPNASQLAAVKAELLDMHPSIPINQRDAFTDHVIGGVLTQLRSVPLGLLVDIQIHRDYPELHATQKQSLINDVVEHIACLQLTPDMFPRTLVRANQVMNATQALMVAELFDMPDIFEPYRTVGMEPAARLLLDVCMNQIFDNTTQRQLIDFWGRNLGIDKWYRWL
;
A
#
# COMPACT_ATOMS: atom_id res chain seq x y z
N MET A 1 10.97 21.38 23.87
CA MET A 1 11.22 19.93 23.71
C MET A 1 10.29 19.46 22.60
N SER A 2 10.77 18.68 21.62
CA SER A 2 9.88 18.15 20.57
C SER A 2 8.89 17.17 21.20
N GLN A 3 7.66 17.14 20.67
CA GLN A 3 6.61 16.23 21.14
C GLN A 3 6.89 14.76 20.74
N TYR A 4 7.70 14.55 19.70
CA TYR A 4 8.01 13.26 19.12
C TYR A 4 9.52 12.94 19.19
N PRO A 5 9.91 11.66 19.05
CA PRO A 5 11.29 11.26 18.83
C PRO A 5 11.93 12.00 17.64
N ALA A 6 13.26 12.07 17.63
CA ALA A 6 14.00 12.91 16.69
C ALA A 6 13.71 12.51 15.23
N SER A 7 13.63 11.21 14.95
CA SER A 7 13.35 10.68 13.62
C SER A 7 11.96 11.04 13.11
N THR A 8 10.93 10.88 13.95
CA THR A 8 9.55 11.27 13.62
C THR A 8 9.44 12.78 13.41
N GLN A 9 10.05 13.57 14.29
CA GLN A 9 10.06 15.03 14.15
C GLN A 9 10.75 15.48 12.86
N ALA A 10 11.89 14.86 12.51
CA ALA A 10 12.62 15.18 11.29
C ALA A 10 11.79 14.94 10.02
N LEU A 11 10.97 13.88 9.97
CA LEU A 11 10.08 13.61 8.84
C LEU A 11 8.92 14.61 8.77
N LEU A 12 8.31 14.94 9.91
CA LEU A 12 7.29 15.98 9.99
C LEU A 12 7.82 17.35 9.53
N ASP A 13 9.03 17.71 9.96
CA ASP A 13 9.67 18.98 9.60
C ASP A 13 9.99 19.04 8.10
N LYS A 14 10.58 17.98 7.54
CA LYS A 14 10.85 17.88 6.10
C LYS A 14 9.57 17.98 5.27
N ALA A 15 8.53 17.24 5.66
CA ALA A 15 7.24 17.27 4.97
C ALA A 15 6.55 18.63 5.10
N THR A 16 6.66 19.30 6.25
CA THR A 16 6.15 20.66 6.46
C THR A 16 6.88 21.66 5.58
N GLN A 17 8.21 21.56 5.49
CA GLN A 17 9.03 22.44 4.67
C GLN A 17 8.68 22.34 3.18
N ILE A 18 8.45 21.12 2.69
CA ILE A 18 8.13 20.88 1.27
C ILE A 18 6.67 21.22 0.96
N SER A 19 5.73 20.85 1.82
CA SER A 19 4.30 21.05 1.55
C SER A 19 3.80 22.45 1.93
N GLY A 20 4.51 23.17 2.79
CA GLY A 20 4.07 24.46 3.34
C GLY A 20 3.02 24.35 4.46
N HIS A 21 2.62 23.14 4.85
CA HIS A 21 1.57 22.89 5.84
C HIS A 21 2.08 21.99 6.97
N GLY A 22 1.73 22.36 8.22
CA GLY A 22 2.03 21.54 9.40
C GLY A 22 1.09 20.35 9.55
N PHE A 23 1.23 19.61 10.66
CA PHE A 23 0.47 18.40 10.94
C PHE A 23 -0.33 18.50 12.24
N ASP A 24 -1.54 17.96 12.22
CA ASP A 24 -2.34 17.64 13.41
C ASP A 24 -2.43 16.11 13.54
N ILE A 25 -2.27 15.60 14.76
CA ILE A 25 -2.40 14.17 15.06
C ILE A 25 -3.71 13.95 15.81
N VAL A 26 -4.59 13.13 15.25
CA VAL A 26 -5.92 12.85 15.81
C VAL A 26 -6.17 11.34 15.89
N TYR A 27 -7.14 10.95 16.72
CA TYR A 27 -7.54 9.55 16.88
C TYR A 27 -8.98 9.32 16.41
N ASP A 28 -9.19 8.23 15.66
CA ASP A 28 -10.52 7.78 15.24
C ASP A 28 -10.64 6.26 15.39
N LEU A 29 -11.40 5.83 16.41
CA LEU A 29 -11.63 4.42 16.71
C LEU A 29 -12.30 3.64 15.57
N ASN A 30 -12.98 4.34 14.65
CA ASN A 30 -13.66 3.74 13.51
C ASN A 30 -12.78 3.70 12.24
N LEU A 31 -11.52 4.14 12.33
CA LEU A 31 -10.61 4.10 11.19
C LEU A 31 -10.38 2.63 10.79
N PRO A 32 -10.68 2.23 9.53
CA PRO A 32 -10.57 0.84 9.10
C PRO A 32 -9.11 0.37 8.99
N VAL A 33 -8.16 1.30 8.95
CA VAL A 33 -6.70 1.06 8.87
C VAL A 33 -6.00 1.57 10.13
N SER A 34 -4.74 1.20 10.36
CA SER A 34 -3.97 1.60 11.55
C SER A 34 -3.69 3.10 11.57
N SER A 35 -3.42 3.68 10.39
CA SER A 35 -3.22 5.11 10.20
C SER A 35 -3.64 5.57 8.81
N SER A 36 -3.99 6.85 8.68
CA SER A 36 -4.20 7.52 7.40
C SER A 36 -3.79 8.99 7.48
N VAL A 37 -3.68 9.65 6.33
CA VAL A 37 -3.44 11.10 6.26
C VAL A 37 -4.47 11.81 5.39
N ARG A 38 -4.99 12.93 5.87
CA ARG A 38 -5.83 13.87 5.12
C ARG A 38 -4.99 15.11 4.81
N LEU A 39 -4.78 15.38 3.53
CA LEU A 39 -3.89 16.46 3.09
C LEU A 39 -4.50 17.84 3.34
N ALA A 40 -3.66 18.81 3.69
CA ALA A 40 -4.00 20.22 3.66
C ALA A 40 -4.36 20.68 2.24
N GLY A 41 -5.15 21.74 2.13
CA GLY A 41 -5.67 22.29 0.87
C GLY A 41 -6.85 21.51 0.28
N LYS A 42 -7.16 20.32 0.79
CA LYS A 42 -8.38 19.56 0.44
C LYS A 42 -9.46 19.81 1.46
N GLU A 43 -10.70 19.93 0.99
CA GLU A 43 -11.89 20.09 1.86
C GLU A 43 -11.81 21.29 2.81
N GLY A 44 -11.07 22.34 2.44
CA GLY A 44 -10.89 23.55 3.27
C GLY A 44 -9.91 23.38 4.44
N ARG A 45 -9.12 22.31 4.48
CA ARG A 45 -8.21 22.00 5.59
C ARG A 45 -6.90 22.80 5.52
N GLU A 46 -6.49 23.41 6.63
CA GLU A 46 -5.29 24.26 6.70
C GLU A 46 -3.98 23.49 7.00
N ARG A 47 -4.08 22.36 7.71
CA ARG A 47 -2.96 21.50 8.14
C ARG A 47 -3.18 20.07 7.69
N HIS A 48 -2.13 19.29 7.45
CA HIS A 48 -2.31 17.86 7.23
C HIS A 48 -2.83 17.23 8.52
N GLU A 49 -3.69 16.23 8.41
CA GLU A 49 -4.25 15.53 9.56
C GLU A 49 -3.86 14.05 9.48
N ILE A 50 -2.97 13.62 10.38
CA ILE A 50 -2.63 12.21 10.56
C ILE A 50 -3.64 11.63 11.54
N VAL A 51 -4.44 10.70 11.04
CA VAL A 51 -5.46 9.99 11.82
C VAL A 51 -4.90 8.63 12.20
N LEU A 52 -4.77 8.38 13.50
CA LEU A 52 -4.41 7.08 14.06
C LEU A 52 -5.67 6.38 14.59
N ARG A 53 -5.77 5.07 14.48
CA ARG A 53 -6.96 4.37 14.98
C ARG A 53 -7.06 4.46 16.51
N LEU A 54 -5.96 4.11 17.17
CA LEU A 54 -5.84 4.00 18.63
C LEU A 54 -4.45 4.43 19.06
N PRO A 55 -4.28 4.89 20.32
CA PRO A 55 -2.95 5.04 20.89
C PRO A 55 -2.23 3.68 20.97
N SER A 56 -1.03 3.58 20.41
CA SER A 56 -0.17 2.39 20.52
C SER A 56 1.32 2.77 20.56
N ASP A 57 2.16 1.79 20.90
CA ASP A 57 3.63 1.94 20.87
C ASP A 57 4.16 2.17 19.43
N GLU A 58 3.38 1.80 18.41
CA GLU A 58 3.72 1.96 17.00
C GLU A 58 3.50 3.39 16.49
N ASN A 59 2.80 4.25 17.26
CA ASN A 59 2.38 5.58 16.83
C ASN A 59 3.51 6.41 16.23
N ASN A 60 4.71 6.39 16.82
CA ASN A 60 5.82 7.17 16.30
C ASN A 60 6.25 6.74 14.89
N TYR A 61 6.18 5.44 14.61
CA TYR A 61 6.41 4.90 13.28
C TYR A 61 5.26 5.25 12.34
N LEU A 62 4.00 5.06 12.76
CA LEU A 62 2.84 5.38 11.93
C LEU A 62 2.80 6.87 11.55
N ILE A 63 3.11 7.78 12.48
CA ILE A 63 3.23 9.22 12.21
C ILE A 63 4.37 9.50 11.24
N ALA A 64 5.55 8.90 11.46
CA ALA A 64 6.70 9.04 10.59
C ALA A 64 6.39 8.55 9.16
N TRP A 65 5.69 7.42 9.03
CA TRP A 65 5.27 6.85 7.76
C TRP A 65 4.33 7.78 7.00
N GLN A 66 3.30 8.32 7.67
CA GLN A 66 2.37 9.25 7.03
C GLN A 66 3.07 10.56 6.63
N ALA A 67 4.01 11.06 7.44
CA ALA A 67 4.81 12.23 7.09
C ALA A 67 5.73 11.96 5.88
N ALA A 68 6.37 10.79 5.82
CA ALA A 68 7.19 10.36 4.68
C ALA A 68 6.36 10.22 3.41
N PHE A 69 5.14 9.69 3.50
CA PHE A 69 4.20 9.61 2.38
C PHE A 69 3.84 11.00 1.85
N VAL A 70 3.50 11.95 2.73
CA VAL A 70 3.24 13.35 2.33
C VAL A 70 4.47 13.97 1.67
N LEU A 71 5.65 13.78 2.24
CA LEU A 71 6.90 14.29 1.67
C LEU A 71 7.09 13.81 0.23
N GLN A 72 6.95 12.51 -0.02
CA GLN A 72 7.08 11.93 -1.36
C GLN A 72 6.02 12.46 -2.33
N GLN A 73 4.78 12.60 -1.87
CA GLN A 73 3.70 13.11 -2.69
C GLN A 73 3.97 14.53 -3.19
N PHE A 74 4.50 15.42 -2.34
CA PHE A 74 4.79 16.81 -2.72
C PHE A 74 6.14 16.98 -3.44
N GLN A 75 7.06 16.02 -3.31
CA GLN A 75 8.31 16.01 -4.08
C GLN A 75 8.12 15.55 -5.52
N THR A 76 7.04 14.81 -5.80
CA THR A 76 6.75 14.29 -7.13
C THR A 76 6.06 15.39 -7.96
N PRO A 77 6.65 15.87 -9.08
CA PRO A 77 6.12 17.00 -9.86
C PRO A 77 4.71 16.81 -10.42
N ASP A 78 4.20 15.57 -10.37
CA ASP A 78 2.97 15.15 -11.03
C ASP A 78 2.19 14.21 -10.10
N ALA A 79 1.87 14.68 -8.89
CA ALA A 79 1.13 13.88 -7.90
C ALA A 79 -0.26 13.42 -8.41
N GLU A 80 -0.91 14.22 -9.26
CA GLU A 80 -2.14 13.84 -9.98
C GLU A 80 -1.91 12.70 -10.97
N ALA A 81 -0.68 12.53 -11.42
CA ALA A 81 -0.29 11.50 -12.37
C ALA A 81 -0.41 10.10 -11.77
N THR A 82 -0.56 9.94 -10.46
CA THR A 82 -0.73 8.61 -9.84
C THR A 82 -2.17 8.09 -9.84
N HIS A 83 -3.11 8.79 -10.48
CA HIS A 83 -4.50 8.34 -10.54
C HIS A 83 -4.73 7.25 -11.58
N LEU A 84 -4.95 6.03 -11.07
CA LEU A 84 -5.47 4.90 -11.84
C LEU A 84 -6.98 5.04 -12.01
N GLN A 85 -7.46 4.93 -13.25
CA GLN A 85 -8.86 4.71 -13.56
C GLN A 85 -9.09 3.30 -14.08
N PRO A 86 -10.17 2.61 -13.65
CA PRO A 86 -10.59 1.35 -14.24
C PRO A 86 -10.80 1.47 -15.76
N ASN A 87 -10.25 0.53 -16.52
CA ASN A 87 -10.48 0.43 -17.96
C ASN A 87 -11.71 -0.44 -18.23
N ALA A 88 -12.87 0.20 -18.32
CA ALA A 88 -14.17 -0.48 -18.45
C ALA A 88 -14.22 -1.54 -19.58
N SER A 89 -13.61 -1.24 -20.74
CA SER A 89 -13.57 -2.15 -21.89
C SER A 89 -12.80 -3.45 -21.61
N GLN A 90 -11.70 -3.37 -20.87
CA GLN A 90 -10.85 -4.51 -20.56
C GLN A 90 -11.38 -5.29 -19.36
N LEU A 91 -12.08 -4.60 -18.45
CA LEU A 91 -12.67 -5.20 -17.25
C LEU A 91 -13.99 -5.92 -17.50
N ALA A 92 -14.67 -5.69 -18.64
CA ALA A 92 -15.97 -6.29 -18.92
C ALA A 92 -15.96 -7.82 -18.81
N ALA A 93 -14.91 -8.49 -19.32
CA ALA A 93 -14.78 -9.95 -19.23
C ALA A 93 -14.55 -10.42 -17.78
N VAL A 94 -13.73 -9.70 -17.00
CA VAL A 94 -13.46 -10.01 -15.59
C VAL A 94 -14.71 -9.83 -14.74
N LYS A 95 -15.50 -8.77 -15.01
CA LYS A 95 -16.79 -8.54 -14.35
C LYS A 95 -17.78 -9.67 -14.65
N ALA A 96 -17.87 -10.10 -15.92
CA ALA A 96 -18.74 -11.22 -16.30
C ALA A 96 -18.33 -12.51 -15.59
N GLU A 97 -17.04 -12.85 -15.59
CA GLU A 97 -16.51 -14.02 -14.87
C GLU A 97 -16.83 -13.98 -13.37
N LEU A 98 -16.64 -12.84 -12.71
CA LEU A 98 -17.02 -12.67 -11.30
C LEU A 98 -18.51 -12.95 -11.06
N LEU A 99 -19.39 -12.45 -11.93
CA LEU A 99 -20.83 -12.64 -11.77
C LEU A 99 -21.27 -14.08 -12.05
N ASP A 100 -20.60 -14.77 -12.97
CA ASP A 100 -20.82 -16.19 -13.24
C ASP A 100 -20.39 -17.06 -12.05
N MET A 101 -19.31 -16.69 -11.36
CA MET A 101 -18.86 -17.34 -10.12
C MET A 101 -19.76 -17.03 -8.92
N HIS A 102 -20.47 -15.90 -8.93
CA HIS A 102 -21.34 -15.45 -7.84
C HIS A 102 -22.80 -15.18 -8.31
N PRO A 103 -23.52 -16.21 -8.80
CA PRO A 103 -24.85 -16.03 -9.41
C PRO A 103 -25.92 -15.59 -8.41
N SER A 104 -25.69 -15.79 -7.10
CA SER A 104 -26.59 -15.39 -6.02
C SER A 104 -26.60 -13.88 -5.75
N ILE A 105 -25.67 -13.11 -6.32
CA ILE A 105 -25.63 -11.66 -6.14
C ILE A 105 -26.84 -11.00 -6.84
N PRO A 106 -27.68 -10.24 -6.10
CA PRO A 106 -28.85 -9.55 -6.66
C PRO A 106 -28.47 -8.62 -7.81
N ILE A 107 -29.31 -8.54 -8.85
CA ILE A 107 -29.05 -7.75 -10.06
C ILE A 107 -28.68 -6.30 -9.73
N ASN A 108 -29.37 -5.67 -8.78
CA ASN A 108 -29.13 -4.29 -8.35
C ASN A 108 -27.83 -4.09 -7.54
N GLN A 109 -27.12 -5.16 -7.19
CA GLN A 109 -25.85 -5.13 -6.44
C GLN A 109 -24.65 -5.58 -7.28
N ARG A 110 -24.86 -6.09 -8.51
CA ARG A 110 -23.81 -6.69 -9.34
C ARG A 110 -22.68 -5.73 -9.68
N ASP A 111 -23.00 -4.51 -10.08
CA ASP A 111 -21.98 -3.51 -10.40
C ASP A 111 -21.17 -3.15 -9.17
N ALA A 112 -21.83 -2.81 -8.05
CA ALA A 112 -21.18 -2.49 -6.79
C ALA A 112 -20.26 -3.62 -6.30
N PHE A 113 -20.70 -4.88 -6.41
CA PHE A 113 -19.90 -6.05 -6.05
C PHE A 113 -18.63 -6.15 -6.92
N THR A 114 -18.78 -6.13 -8.25
CA THR A 114 -17.62 -6.27 -9.15
C THR A 114 -16.66 -5.10 -9.05
N ASP A 115 -17.18 -3.87 -8.90
CA ASP A 115 -16.37 -2.66 -8.74
C ASP A 115 -15.62 -2.66 -7.41
N HIS A 116 -16.24 -3.15 -6.32
CA HIS A 116 -15.56 -3.27 -5.05
C HIS A 116 -14.38 -4.26 -5.13
N VAL A 117 -14.61 -5.44 -5.71
CA VAL A 117 -13.61 -6.50 -5.84
C VAL A 117 -12.44 -6.07 -6.73
N ILE A 118 -12.72 -5.55 -7.93
CA ILE A 118 -11.68 -5.06 -8.86
C ILE A 118 -10.99 -3.81 -8.30
N GLY A 119 -11.77 -2.89 -7.74
CA GLY A 119 -11.28 -1.66 -7.13
C GLY A 119 -10.30 -1.93 -5.99
N GLY A 120 -10.55 -2.95 -5.17
CA GLY A 120 -9.62 -3.38 -4.13
C GLY A 120 -8.24 -3.77 -4.67
N VAL A 121 -8.20 -4.55 -5.76
CA VAL A 121 -6.92 -4.94 -6.40
C VAL A 121 -6.21 -3.75 -7.03
N LEU A 122 -6.94 -2.87 -7.73
CA LEU A 122 -6.33 -1.66 -8.31
C LEU A 122 -5.82 -0.69 -7.24
N THR A 123 -6.52 -0.58 -6.10
CA THR A 123 -6.03 0.18 -4.94
C THR A 123 -4.75 -0.42 -4.37
N GLN A 124 -4.68 -1.75 -4.20
CA GLN A 124 -3.44 -2.41 -3.76
C GLN A 124 -2.29 -2.18 -4.76
N LEU A 125 -2.55 -2.35 -6.06
CA LEU A 125 -1.55 -2.12 -7.10
C LEU A 125 -0.98 -0.70 -7.04
N ARG A 126 -1.82 0.30 -6.77
CA ARG A 126 -1.37 1.70 -6.62
C ARG A 126 -0.58 1.92 -5.33
N SER A 127 -1.02 1.33 -4.23
CA SER A 127 -0.56 1.70 -2.88
C SER A 127 0.62 0.87 -2.40
N VAL A 128 0.59 -0.45 -2.56
CA VAL A 128 1.61 -1.37 -2.04
C VAL A 128 3.02 -1.03 -2.53
N PRO A 129 3.30 -0.90 -3.85
CA PRO A 129 4.67 -0.61 -4.29
C PRO A 129 5.22 0.70 -3.71
N LEU A 130 4.39 1.73 -3.58
CA LEU A 130 4.79 3.01 -3.01
C LEU A 130 4.99 2.93 -1.49
N GLY A 131 4.13 2.17 -0.79
CA GLY A 131 4.27 1.90 0.63
C GLY A 131 5.57 1.16 0.94
N LEU A 132 5.92 0.14 0.16
CA LEU A 132 7.19 -0.59 0.33
C LEU A 132 8.40 0.32 0.19
N LEU A 133 8.38 1.23 -0.79
CA LEU A 133 9.43 2.23 -0.90
C LEU A 133 9.55 3.01 0.40
N VAL A 134 8.46 3.62 0.90
CA VAL A 134 8.46 4.40 2.16
C VAL A 134 9.04 3.57 3.32
N ASP A 135 8.64 2.31 3.46
CA ASP A 135 9.12 1.41 4.52
C ASP A 135 10.63 1.17 4.41
N ILE A 136 11.11 0.85 3.21
CA ILE A 136 12.54 0.64 2.93
C ILE A 136 13.34 1.92 3.24
N GLN A 137 12.79 3.09 2.92
CA GLN A 137 13.42 4.37 3.22
C GLN A 137 13.54 4.61 4.72
N ILE A 138 12.42 4.43 5.44
CA ILE A 138 12.36 4.64 6.88
C ILE A 138 13.34 3.71 7.57
N HIS A 139 13.37 2.45 7.14
CA HIS A 139 14.31 1.47 7.64
C HIS A 139 15.77 1.90 7.38
N ARG A 140 16.10 2.34 6.16
CA ARG A 140 17.48 2.74 5.85
C ARG A 140 17.93 3.98 6.63
N ASP A 141 17.05 4.99 6.72
CA ASP A 141 17.45 6.35 7.11
C ASP A 141 17.17 6.67 8.60
N TYR A 142 16.31 5.90 9.27
CA TYR A 142 15.83 6.21 10.63
C TYR A 142 15.87 5.00 11.59
N PRO A 143 17.06 4.59 12.06
CA PRO A 143 17.21 3.43 12.96
C PRO A 143 16.41 3.51 14.27
N GLU A 144 16.14 4.72 14.77
CA GLU A 144 15.32 4.93 15.97
C GLU A 144 13.89 4.37 15.82
N LEU A 145 13.40 4.24 14.59
CA LEU A 145 12.06 3.74 14.27
C LEU A 145 12.02 2.23 14.03
N HIS A 146 13.16 1.52 13.98
CA HIS A 146 13.20 0.10 13.59
C HIS A 146 12.33 -0.80 14.44
N ALA A 147 12.32 -0.60 15.76
CA ALA A 147 11.56 -1.47 16.66
C ALA A 147 10.05 -1.34 16.43
N THR A 148 9.55 -0.11 16.29
CA THR A 148 8.13 0.17 16.08
C THR A 148 7.71 -0.12 14.63
N GLN A 149 8.58 0.12 13.66
CA GLN A 149 8.40 -0.30 12.27
C GLN A 149 8.26 -1.82 12.17
N LYS A 150 9.18 -2.57 12.77
CA LYS A 150 9.16 -4.04 12.78
C LYS A 150 7.85 -4.57 13.33
N GLN A 151 7.41 -4.03 14.47
CA GLN A 151 6.17 -4.46 15.11
C GLN A 151 4.95 -4.19 14.23
N SER A 152 4.85 -2.98 13.66
CA SER A 152 3.74 -2.61 12.77
C SER A 152 3.70 -3.46 11.51
N LEU A 153 4.85 -3.69 10.87
CA LEU A 153 4.90 -4.47 9.63
C LEU A 153 4.66 -5.96 9.85
N ILE A 154 5.07 -6.52 11.01
CA ILE A 154 4.69 -7.88 11.39
C ILE A 154 3.17 -8.00 11.53
N ASN A 155 2.52 -7.02 12.17
CA ASN A 155 1.08 -7.01 12.34
C ASN A 155 0.35 -6.98 10.98
N ASP A 156 0.82 -6.15 10.04
CA ASP A 156 0.28 -6.12 8.67
C ASP A 156 0.42 -7.48 7.96
N VAL A 157 1.60 -8.12 8.05
CA VAL A 157 1.81 -9.44 7.41
C VAL A 157 0.91 -10.52 8.02
N VAL A 158 0.74 -10.51 9.34
CA VAL A 158 -0.15 -11.43 10.05
C VAL A 158 -1.61 -11.21 9.65
N GLU A 159 -2.05 -9.96 9.46
CA GLU A 159 -3.39 -9.64 8.97
C GLU A 159 -3.59 -10.12 7.52
N HIS A 160 -2.60 -9.86 6.65
CA HIS A 160 -2.69 -10.13 5.23
C HIS A 160 -2.56 -11.61 4.86
N ILE A 161 -2.02 -12.47 5.73
CA ILE A 161 -1.85 -13.91 5.45
C ILE A 161 -3.18 -14.61 5.10
N ALA A 162 -4.31 -14.06 5.55
CA ALA A 162 -5.64 -14.55 5.21
C ALA A 162 -5.91 -14.55 3.70
N CYS A 163 -5.19 -13.75 2.90
CA CYS A 163 -5.30 -13.76 1.45
C CYS A 163 -4.96 -15.13 0.83
N LEU A 164 -4.16 -15.97 1.52
CA LEU A 164 -3.82 -17.31 1.06
C LEU A 164 -5.01 -18.28 1.10
N GLN A 165 -6.09 -17.93 1.80
CA GLN A 165 -7.33 -18.69 1.81
C GLN A 165 -8.19 -18.44 0.56
N LEU A 166 -7.88 -17.39 -0.23
CA LEU A 166 -8.54 -17.14 -1.49
C LEU A 166 -8.10 -18.18 -2.52
N THR A 167 -9.07 -18.81 -3.19
CA THR A 167 -8.82 -19.83 -4.21
C THR A 167 -9.40 -19.42 -5.56
N PRO A 168 -8.89 -19.97 -6.68
CA PRO A 168 -9.47 -19.79 -8.00
C PRO A 168 -10.92 -20.29 -8.16
N ASP A 169 -11.43 -21.07 -7.21
CA ASP A 169 -12.84 -21.50 -7.17
C ASP A 169 -13.74 -20.42 -6.57
N MET A 170 -13.17 -19.48 -5.81
CA MET A 170 -13.90 -18.37 -5.19
C MET A 170 -13.87 -17.10 -6.04
N PHE A 171 -12.75 -16.82 -6.72
CA PHE A 171 -12.57 -15.62 -7.54
C PHE A 171 -11.72 -15.92 -8.78
N PRO A 172 -11.77 -15.07 -9.84
CA PRO A 172 -10.94 -15.24 -11.02
C PRO A 172 -9.46 -15.42 -10.67
N ARG A 173 -8.81 -16.39 -11.32
CA ARG A 173 -7.41 -16.75 -11.02
C ARG A 173 -6.45 -15.56 -11.04
N THR A 174 -6.64 -14.65 -12.01
CA THR A 174 -5.82 -13.44 -12.14
C THR A 174 -5.97 -12.53 -10.92
N LEU A 175 -7.18 -12.40 -10.38
CA LEU A 175 -7.45 -11.60 -9.20
C LEU A 175 -6.80 -12.19 -7.95
N VAL A 176 -7.03 -13.48 -7.72
CA VAL A 176 -6.45 -14.23 -6.58
C VAL A 176 -4.93 -14.11 -6.61
N ARG A 177 -4.32 -14.38 -7.77
CA ARG A 177 -2.87 -14.30 -7.93
C ARG A 177 -2.36 -12.87 -7.71
N ALA A 178 -3.01 -11.86 -8.27
CA ALA A 178 -2.57 -10.48 -8.13
C ALA A 178 -2.53 -10.04 -6.66
N ASN A 179 -3.61 -10.31 -5.94
CA ASN A 179 -3.72 -10.01 -4.52
C ASN A 179 -2.68 -10.79 -3.69
N GLN A 180 -2.57 -12.11 -3.88
CA GLN A 180 -1.63 -12.94 -3.11
C GLN A 180 -0.17 -12.56 -3.36
N VAL A 181 0.22 -12.26 -4.60
CA VAL A 181 1.59 -11.86 -4.92
C VAL A 181 1.93 -10.52 -4.30
N MET A 182 1.03 -9.52 -4.33
CA MET A 182 1.31 -8.22 -3.69
C MET A 182 1.51 -8.35 -2.17
N ASN A 183 0.69 -9.15 -1.49
CA ASN A 183 0.85 -9.42 -0.06
C ASN A 183 2.11 -10.25 0.24
N ALA A 184 2.44 -11.21 -0.62
CA ALA A 184 3.70 -11.96 -0.54
C ALA A 184 4.92 -11.03 -0.68
N THR A 185 4.89 -10.06 -1.60
CA THR A 185 5.96 -9.07 -1.75
C THR A 185 6.18 -8.25 -0.49
N GLN A 186 5.11 -7.82 0.18
CA GLN A 186 5.22 -7.13 1.48
C GLN A 186 5.83 -8.05 2.54
N ALA A 187 5.34 -9.29 2.67
CA ALA A 187 5.89 -10.23 3.64
C ALA A 187 7.37 -10.55 3.38
N LEU A 188 7.78 -10.63 2.11
CA LEU A 188 9.16 -10.82 1.72
C LEU A 188 10.03 -9.61 2.09
N MET A 189 9.53 -8.39 1.86
CA MET A 189 10.21 -7.16 2.30
C MET A 189 10.48 -7.19 3.80
N VAL A 190 9.48 -7.55 4.62
CA VAL A 190 9.62 -7.66 6.08
C VAL A 190 10.64 -8.72 6.47
N ALA A 191 10.61 -9.88 5.79
CA ALA A 191 11.58 -10.94 6.02
C ALA A 191 13.03 -10.48 5.78
N GLU A 192 13.26 -9.64 4.77
CA GLU A 192 14.60 -9.14 4.43
C GLU A 192 15.06 -7.98 5.31
N LEU A 193 14.20 -7.00 5.57
CA LEU A 193 14.57 -5.83 6.39
C LEU A 193 14.91 -6.23 7.83
N PHE A 194 14.30 -7.28 8.37
CA PHE A 194 14.44 -7.64 9.77
C PHE A 194 15.06 -9.02 10.02
N ASP A 195 15.61 -9.65 8.98
CA ASP A 195 16.21 -10.99 9.01
C ASP A 195 15.26 -12.02 9.66
N MET A 196 14.03 -12.09 9.13
CA MET A 196 12.94 -12.93 9.61
C MET A 196 12.41 -13.85 8.50
N PRO A 197 13.21 -14.81 8.00
CA PRO A 197 12.80 -15.66 6.88
C PRO A 197 11.51 -16.44 7.14
N ASP A 198 11.24 -16.81 8.39
CA ASP A 198 10.07 -17.61 8.79
C ASP A 198 8.73 -16.88 8.58
N ILE A 199 8.71 -15.55 8.60
CA ILE A 199 7.47 -14.77 8.41
C ILE A 199 6.92 -14.93 6.97
N PHE A 200 7.80 -15.29 6.03
CA PHE A 200 7.47 -15.48 4.63
C PHE A 200 7.15 -16.96 4.28
N GLU A 201 7.44 -17.90 5.18
CA GLU A 201 7.28 -19.34 4.93
C GLU A 201 5.89 -19.75 4.42
N PRO A 202 4.77 -19.18 4.91
CA PRO A 202 3.44 -19.49 4.39
C PRO A 202 3.28 -19.18 2.89
N TYR A 203 3.85 -18.07 2.42
CA TYR A 203 3.84 -17.67 1.02
C TYR A 203 4.80 -18.53 0.17
N ARG A 204 5.95 -18.90 0.73
CA ARG A 204 6.90 -19.82 0.10
C ARG A 204 6.27 -21.18 -0.17
N THR A 205 5.56 -21.74 0.82
CA THR A 205 4.92 -23.06 0.73
C THR A 205 3.92 -23.15 -0.43
N VAL A 206 3.24 -22.05 -0.75
CA VAL A 206 2.28 -21.97 -1.87
C VAL A 206 2.89 -21.41 -3.16
N GLY A 207 4.22 -21.29 -3.22
CA GLY A 207 4.96 -20.99 -4.45
C GLY A 207 4.98 -19.52 -4.87
N MET A 208 4.76 -18.58 -3.96
CA MET A 208 4.73 -17.14 -4.30
C MET A 208 6.12 -16.50 -4.43
N GLU A 209 7.16 -17.15 -3.91
CA GLU A 209 8.51 -16.57 -3.80
C GLU A 209 9.07 -15.99 -5.11
N PRO A 210 9.04 -16.69 -6.26
CA PRO A 210 9.63 -16.14 -7.48
C PRO A 210 8.94 -14.85 -7.94
N ALA A 211 7.61 -14.76 -7.79
CA ALA A 211 6.84 -13.59 -8.18
C ALA A 211 7.02 -12.42 -7.19
N ALA A 212 6.99 -12.72 -5.89
CA ALA A 212 7.24 -11.74 -4.83
C ALA A 212 8.65 -11.12 -4.96
N ARG A 213 9.67 -11.98 -5.19
CA ARG A 213 11.06 -11.58 -5.42
C ARG A 213 11.18 -10.61 -6.59
N LEU A 214 10.60 -10.95 -7.74
CA LEU A 214 10.64 -10.12 -8.93
C LEU A 214 10.08 -8.71 -8.69
N LEU A 215 9.01 -8.59 -7.89
CA LEU A 215 8.41 -7.30 -7.55
C LEU A 215 9.21 -6.55 -6.48
N LEU A 216 9.80 -7.27 -5.52
CA LEU A 216 10.59 -6.66 -4.45
C LEU A 216 11.95 -6.14 -4.95
N ASP A 217 12.62 -6.87 -5.84
CA ASP A 217 13.96 -6.53 -6.32
C ASP A 217 13.99 -5.15 -6.97
N VAL A 218 12.93 -4.74 -7.67
CA VAL A 218 12.85 -3.40 -8.23
C VAL A 218 12.70 -2.32 -7.16
N CYS A 219 12.07 -2.61 -6.02
CA CYS A 219 11.98 -1.68 -4.89
C CYS A 219 13.31 -1.59 -4.12
N MET A 220 13.99 -2.72 -3.89
CA MET A 220 15.24 -2.79 -3.12
C MET A 220 16.44 -2.23 -3.86
N ASN A 221 16.50 -2.40 -5.18
CA ASN A 221 17.61 -1.91 -6.03
C ASN A 221 17.39 -0.48 -6.53
N GLN A 222 16.20 0.09 -6.32
CA GLN A 222 15.98 1.50 -6.59
C GLN A 222 16.61 2.33 -5.46
N ILE A 223 17.58 3.16 -5.83
CA ILE A 223 17.78 4.40 -5.09
C ILE A 223 16.46 5.15 -5.24
N PHE A 224 16.05 5.91 -4.23
CA PHE A 224 14.96 6.89 -4.32
C PHE A 224 15.28 8.04 -5.31
N ASP A 225 15.83 7.70 -6.47
CA ASP A 225 15.87 8.56 -7.63
C ASP A 225 14.51 8.48 -8.34
N ASN A 226 14.30 9.40 -9.26
CA ASN A 226 13.02 9.70 -9.89
C ASN A 226 12.51 8.59 -10.83
N THR A 227 12.59 7.31 -10.43
CA THR A 227 11.75 6.28 -11.03
C THR A 227 10.33 6.79 -10.91
N THR A 228 9.72 7.08 -12.06
CA THR A 228 8.37 7.62 -12.05
C THR A 228 7.48 6.58 -11.40
N GLN A 229 6.77 6.96 -10.33
CA GLN A 229 5.88 6.06 -9.57
C GLN A 229 4.95 5.26 -10.51
N ARG A 230 4.57 5.87 -11.65
CA ARG A 230 3.88 5.22 -12.78
C ARG A 230 4.61 3.99 -13.32
N GLN A 231 5.91 4.09 -13.63
CA GLN A 231 6.71 2.99 -14.15
C GLN A 231 6.79 1.81 -13.17
N LEU A 232 6.88 2.08 -11.87
CA LEU A 232 6.88 1.02 -10.86
C LEU A 232 5.52 0.32 -10.82
N ILE A 233 4.43 1.09 -10.78
CA ILE A 233 3.06 0.56 -10.82
C ILE A 233 2.82 -0.23 -12.12
N ASP A 234 3.27 0.26 -13.27
CA ASP A 234 3.16 -0.42 -14.57
C ASP A 234 4.05 -1.66 -14.67
N PHE A 235 5.21 -1.66 -14.01
CA PHE A 235 6.02 -2.86 -13.88
C PHE A 235 5.28 -3.93 -13.07
N TRP A 236 4.69 -3.56 -11.93
CA TRP A 236 3.89 -4.47 -11.11
C TRP A 236 2.67 -4.96 -11.90
N GLY A 237 1.91 -4.06 -12.51
CA GLY A 237 0.70 -4.38 -13.29
C GLY A 237 0.98 -5.40 -14.38
N ARG A 238 2.08 -5.25 -15.13
CA ARG A 238 2.48 -6.21 -16.18
C ARG A 238 2.85 -7.58 -15.61
N ASN A 239 3.62 -7.63 -14.54
CA ASN A 239 4.06 -8.90 -13.93
C ASN A 239 2.93 -9.62 -13.17
N LEU A 240 1.91 -8.88 -12.74
CA LEU A 240 0.69 -9.42 -12.15
C LEU A 240 -0.38 -9.78 -13.20
N GLY A 241 -0.19 -9.38 -14.47
CA GLY A 241 -1.14 -9.64 -15.57
C GLY A 241 -2.40 -8.77 -15.54
N ILE A 242 -2.33 -7.58 -14.94
CA ILE A 242 -3.45 -6.65 -14.74
C ILE A 242 -3.18 -5.24 -15.30
N ASP A 243 -2.12 -5.05 -16.08
CA ASP A 243 -1.75 -3.78 -16.72
C ASP A 243 -2.87 -3.19 -17.59
N LYS A 244 -3.69 -4.06 -18.20
CA LYS A 244 -4.84 -3.62 -19.03
C LYS A 244 -6.06 -3.21 -18.20
N TRP A 245 -6.10 -3.50 -16.90
CA TRP A 245 -7.26 -3.24 -16.05
C TRP A 245 -7.46 -1.77 -15.74
N TYR A 246 -6.43 -0.95 -15.96
CA TYR A 246 -6.46 0.46 -15.66
C TYR A 246 -5.91 1.30 -16.82
N ARG A 247 -6.06 2.60 -16.67
CA ARG A 247 -5.41 3.64 -17.47
C ARG A 247 -5.03 4.79 -16.55
N TRP A 248 -3.98 5.52 -16.95
CA TRP A 248 -3.60 6.77 -16.30
C TRP A 248 -4.54 7.90 -16.73
N LEU A 249 -4.83 8.81 -15.81
CA LEU A 249 -5.42 10.11 -16.10
C LEU A 249 -4.37 11.11 -16.60
#